data_AF-A0A931Z152-F1
#
_entry.id   AF-A0A931Z152-F1
#
_cell.length_a   1.000
_cell.length_b   1.000
_cell.length_c   1.000
_cell.angle_alpha   90.00
_cell.angle_beta   90.00
_cell.angle_gamma   90.00
#
_symmetry.space_group_name_H-M   'P 1'
#
loop_
_entity.id
_entity.type
_entity.pdbx_description
1 polymer ?
#
loop_
_entity_poly.entity_id
_entity_poly.type
_entity_poly.pdbx_seq_one_letter_code
_entity_poly.pdbx_strand_id
1 'polypeptide(L)'
;MAREARDEAPVAAPKLVGARVPRVEDPRLLTGQGSYVDDHRPARMLYAAFLRTPHAHARIARIDAAAALALPGVAAVLTGQDLARECKPVRAVSRMPDYKVTSFPALAQGKVRYTGEAVAMVAAESRYLAEDALERVVVDYEPLPAVGDMTAVLAP
;
A
#
# COMPACT_ATOMS: atom_id res chain seq x y z
N MET A 1 -26.55 59.56 -45.08
CA MET A 1 -25.21 58.97 -44.89
C MET A 1 -25.35 57.88 -43.84
N ALA A 2 -25.30 56.62 -44.27
CA ALA A 2 -25.59 55.45 -43.47
C ALA A 2 -24.48 55.20 -42.44
N ARG A 3 -24.89 54.92 -41.20
CA ARG A 3 -24.01 54.44 -40.13
C ARG A 3 -23.73 52.96 -40.38
N GLU A 4 -22.46 52.59 -40.53
CA GLU A 4 -22.02 51.19 -40.56
C GLU A 4 -22.30 50.55 -39.20
N ALA A 5 -23.14 49.53 -39.22
CA ALA A 5 -23.34 48.63 -38.08
C ALA A 5 -22.10 47.75 -37.95
N ARG A 6 -21.47 47.80 -36.77
CA ARG A 6 -20.45 46.84 -36.37
C ARG A 6 -21.15 45.51 -36.08
N ASP A 7 -20.80 44.49 -36.85
CA ASP A 7 -21.24 43.12 -36.65
C ASP A 7 -20.40 42.48 -35.54
N GLU A 8 -20.87 42.55 -34.30
CA GLU A 8 -20.34 41.77 -33.18
C GLU A 8 -20.88 40.34 -33.29
N ALA A 9 -20.06 39.43 -33.81
CA ALA A 9 -20.37 38.01 -33.82
C ALA A 9 -20.47 37.45 -32.38
N PRO A 10 -21.46 36.59 -32.08
CA PRO A 10 -21.65 36.05 -30.74
C PRO A 10 -20.51 35.09 -30.37
N VAL A 11 -19.96 35.27 -29.16
CA VAL A 11 -18.93 34.40 -28.58
C VAL A 11 -19.49 32.99 -28.38
N ALA A 12 -18.96 32.00 -29.11
CA ALA A 12 -19.39 30.61 -29.05
C ALA A 12 -19.06 29.97 -27.69
N ALA A 13 -20.07 29.41 -27.01
CA ALA A 13 -19.92 28.62 -25.79
C ALA A 13 -19.21 27.26 -26.06
N PRO A 14 -18.47 26.68 -25.09
CA PRO A 14 -17.59 25.54 -25.35
C PRO A 14 -18.36 24.21 -25.58
N LYS A 15 -17.96 23.48 -26.62
CA LYS A 15 -18.61 22.30 -27.24
C LYS A 15 -18.41 20.94 -26.54
N LEU A 16 -18.07 20.90 -25.25
CA LEU A 16 -17.56 19.66 -24.61
C LEU A 16 -18.54 18.99 -23.64
N VAL A 17 -19.48 19.72 -23.05
CA VAL A 17 -20.45 19.14 -22.12
C VAL A 17 -21.54 18.40 -22.91
N GLY A 18 -21.67 17.09 -22.67
CA GLY A 18 -22.66 16.22 -23.34
C GLY A 18 -22.22 15.66 -24.71
N ALA A 19 -21.03 16.02 -25.19
CA ALA A 19 -20.49 15.51 -26.45
C ALA A 19 -19.84 14.13 -26.29
N ARG A 20 -19.98 13.27 -27.32
CA ARG A 20 -19.32 11.96 -27.38
C ARG A 20 -17.91 12.11 -27.95
N VAL A 21 -16.96 12.45 -27.10
CA VAL A 21 -15.55 12.69 -27.48
C VAL A 21 -14.73 11.42 -27.26
N PRO A 22 -13.90 10.98 -28.23
CA PRO A 22 -12.95 9.89 -28.02
C PRO A 22 -11.96 10.20 -26.89
N ARG A 23 -11.54 9.17 -26.15
CA ARG A 23 -10.62 9.35 -25.02
C ARG A 23 -9.20 9.67 -25.51
N VAL A 24 -8.54 10.61 -24.85
CA VAL A 24 -7.16 11.00 -25.19
C VAL A 24 -6.14 9.93 -24.78
N GLU A 25 -6.51 9.06 -23.85
CA GLU A 25 -5.68 8.00 -23.30
C GLU A 25 -5.64 6.75 -24.20
N ASP A 26 -6.65 6.55 -25.05
CA ASP A 26 -6.81 5.34 -25.86
C ASP A 26 -5.56 4.99 -26.69
N PRO A 27 -4.92 5.93 -27.43
CA PRO A 27 -3.77 5.60 -28.25
C PRO A 27 -2.62 4.98 -27.45
N ARG A 28 -2.27 5.51 -26.27
CA ARG A 28 -1.17 4.96 -25.45
C ARG A 28 -1.56 3.68 -24.74
N LEU A 29 -2.81 3.57 -24.26
CA LEU A 29 -3.26 2.42 -23.49
C LEU A 29 -3.47 1.19 -24.39
N LEU A 30 -4.03 1.37 -25.60
CA LEU A 30 -4.32 0.29 -26.54
C LEU A 30 -3.06 -0.25 -27.25
N THR A 31 -1.95 0.47 -27.20
CA THR A 31 -0.68 0.10 -27.86
C THR A 31 0.40 -0.35 -26.89
N GLY A 32 0.07 -0.55 -25.61
CA GLY A 32 1.04 -0.94 -24.58
C GLY A 32 2.06 0.16 -24.24
N GLN A 33 1.80 1.41 -24.63
CA GLN A 33 2.59 2.60 -24.30
C GLN A 33 2.06 3.31 -23.03
N GLY A 34 1.22 2.61 -22.26
CA GLY A 34 0.90 3.03 -20.90
C GLY A 34 2.15 3.01 -20.03
N SER A 35 2.19 3.84 -19.01
CA SER A 35 3.23 3.79 -17.98
C SER A 35 2.53 3.55 -16.65
N TYR A 36 2.81 2.40 -16.07
CA TYR A 36 2.35 1.94 -14.78
C TYR A 36 3.53 1.80 -13.82
N VAL A 37 3.23 1.68 -12.52
CA VAL A 37 4.26 1.65 -11.46
C VAL A 37 5.30 0.56 -11.70
N ASP A 38 4.87 -0.62 -12.13
CA ASP A 38 5.77 -1.77 -12.37
C ASP A 38 6.44 -1.75 -13.76
N ASP A 39 6.28 -0.70 -14.56
CA ASP A 39 7.06 -0.51 -15.80
C ASP A 39 8.39 0.23 -15.52
N HIS A 40 8.47 0.91 -14.38
CA HIS A 40 9.66 1.67 -14.01
C HIS A 40 10.80 0.75 -13.57
N ARG A 41 12.02 1.01 -14.07
CA ARG A 41 13.25 0.26 -13.75
C ARG A 41 14.39 1.22 -13.41
N PRO A 42 14.33 1.98 -12.30
CA PRO A 42 15.44 2.83 -11.86
C PRO A 42 16.70 2.00 -11.56
N ALA A 43 17.86 2.62 -11.71
CA ALA A 43 19.13 1.97 -11.40
C ALA A 43 19.18 1.55 -9.92
N ARG A 44 19.65 0.33 -9.66
CA ARG A 44 19.73 -0.27 -8.31
C ARG A 44 18.38 -0.39 -7.60
N MET A 45 17.30 -0.61 -8.36
CA MET A 45 15.99 -0.90 -7.79
C MET A 45 16.02 -2.20 -6.98
N LEU A 46 15.41 -2.17 -5.80
CA LEU A 46 15.12 -3.36 -4.99
C LEU A 46 13.62 -3.67 -5.05
N TYR A 47 13.27 -4.92 -4.83
CA TYR A 47 11.91 -5.42 -4.74
C TYR A 47 11.59 -5.73 -3.28
N ALA A 48 10.39 -5.33 -2.85
CA ALA A 48 9.90 -5.58 -1.51
C ALA A 48 8.89 -6.74 -1.50
N ALA A 49 9.08 -7.71 -0.60
CA ALA A 49 8.12 -8.77 -0.30
C ALA A 49 7.70 -8.69 1.17
N PHE A 50 6.42 -8.91 1.46
CA PHE A 50 5.85 -8.74 2.81
C PHE A 50 5.40 -10.07 3.39
N LEU A 51 5.95 -10.43 4.56
CA LEU A 51 5.53 -11.61 5.30
C LEU A 51 4.26 -11.24 6.03
N ARG A 52 3.19 -11.98 5.75
CA ARG A 52 1.87 -11.75 6.32
C ARG A 52 1.50 -12.87 7.28
N THR A 53 0.88 -12.51 8.40
CA THR A 53 0.50 -13.50 9.40
C THR A 53 -0.69 -14.36 8.91
N PRO A 54 -0.70 -15.68 9.21
CA PRO A 54 -1.89 -16.50 9.04
C PRO A 54 -2.88 -16.34 10.22
N HIS A 55 -2.46 -15.74 11.34
CA HIS A 55 -3.26 -15.69 12.56
C HIS A 55 -4.23 -14.51 12.58
N ALA A 56 -5.45 -14.75 13.04
CA ALA A 56 -6.45 -13.70 13.25
C ALA A 56 -6.10 -12.80 14.45
N HIS A 57 -5.49 -13.35 15.50
CA HIS A 57 -4.98 -12.59 16.65
C HIS A 57 -3.87 -13.41 17.32
N ALA A 58 -2.67 -12.84 17.46
CA ALA A 58 -1.55 -13.51 18.10
C ALA A 58 -0.49 -12.50 18.56
N ARG A 59 0.20 -12.78 19.67
CA ARG A 59 1.43 -12.06 20.01
C ARG A 59 2.56 -12.54 19.09
N ILE A 60 3.42 -11.61 18.67
CA ILE A 60 4.65 -11.93 17.95
C ILE A 60 5.73 -12.12 19.02
N ALA A 61 6.09 -13.37 19.30
CA ALA A 61 7.09 -13.70 20.32
C ALA A 61 8.51 -13.43 19.80
N ARG A 62 8.78 -13.83 18.55
CA ARG A 62 10.09 -13.66 17.91
C ARG A 62 9.94 -13.61 16.39
N ILE A 63 10.86 -12.87 15.76
CA ILE A 63 11.11 -12.92 14.32
C ILE A 63 12.59 -13.28 14.14
N ASP A 64 12.89 -14.34 13.42
CA ASP A 64 14.23 -14.74 13.01
C ASP A 64 14.40 -14.58 11.50
N ALA A 65 15.29 -13.69 11.10
CA ALA A 65 15.57 -13.36 9.70
C ALA A 65 16.99 -13.76 9.27
N ALA A 66 17.75 -14.48 10.10
CA ALA A 66 19.16 -14.76 9.85
C ALA A 66 19.38 -15.52 8.53
N ALA A 67 18.56 -16.53 8.25
CA ALA A 67 18.65 -17.31 7.02
C ALA A 67 18.29 -16.51 5.76
N ALA A 68 17.34 -15.57 5.87
CA ALA A 68 16.98 -14.67 4.78
C ALA A 68 18.10 -13.66 4.47
N LEU A 69 18.67 -13.05 5.52
CA LEU A 69 19.77 -12.09 5.41
C LEU A 69 21.07 -12.70 4.86
N ALA A 70 21.25 -14.01 5.01
CA ALA A 70 22.42 -14.73 4.50
C ALA A 70 22.38 -14.96 2.97
N LEU A 71 21.23 -14.74 2.31
CA LEU A 71 21.12 -14.92 0.86
C LEU A 71 21.79 -13.76 0.10
N PRO A 72 22.69 -14.04 -0.86
CA PRO A 72 23.26 -13.00 -1.71
C PRO A 72 22.18 -12.22 -2.46
N GLY A 73 22.29 -10.89 -2.46
CA GLY A 73 21.32 -9.98 -3.10
C GLY A 73 20.13 -9.59 -2.23
N VAL A 74 20.02 -10.10 -0.99
CA VAL A 74 19.10 -9.57 0.03
C VAL A 74 19.77 -8.38 0.70
N ALA A 75 19.15 -7.21 0.57
CA ALA A 75 19.68 -5.95 1.12
C ALA A 75 19.24 -5.73 2.58
N ALA A 76 18.00 -6.10 2.91
CA ALA A 76 17.47 -5.93 4.26
C ALA A 76 16.28 -6.85 4.54
N VAL A 77 16.09 -7.17 5.82
CA VAL A 77 14.83 -7.67 6.36
C VAL A 77 14.42 -6.72 7.49
N LEU A 78 13.27 -6.09 7.35
CA LEU A 78 12.77 -5.04 8.25
C LEU A 78 11.54 -5.55 9.00
N THR A 79 11.53 -5.32 10.32
CA THR A 79 10.43 -5.64 11.22
C THR A 79 9.63 -4.38 11.59
N GLY A 80 8.50 -4.57 12.27
CA GLY A 80 7.75 -3.45 12.84
C GLY A 80 8.55 -2.56 13.79
N GLN A 81 9.57 -3.09 14.49
CA GLN A 81 10.42 -2.30 15.37
C GLN A 81 11.42 -1.43 14.61
N ASP A 82 11.94 -1.93 13.48
CA ASP A 82 12.86 -1.18 12.64
C ASP A 82 12.13 0.02 12.01
N LEU A 83 10.94 -0.22 11.44
CA LEU A 83 10.15 0.85 10.84
C LEU A 83 9.60 1.86 11.86
N ALA A 84 9.29 1.44 13.09
CA ALA A 84 8.82 2.36 14.13
C ALA A 84 9.83 3.46 14.49
N ARG A 85 11.12 3.21 14.25
CA ARG A 85 12.21 4.18 14.48
C ARG A 85 12.29 5.21 13.36
N GLU A 86 11.93 4.81 12.15
CA GLU A 86 12.09 5.61 10.93
C GLU A 86 10.81 6.35 10.52
N CYS A 87 9.63 5.78 10.82
CA CYS A 87 8.36 6.35 10.40
C CYS A 87 7.28 6.33 11.49
N LYS A 88 6.44 7.37 11.48
CA LYS A 88 5.26 7.45 12.34
C LYS A 88 4.15 6.56 11.78
N PRO A 89 3.34 5.92 12.64
CA PRO A 89 2.17 5.19 12.18
C PRO A 89 1.19 6.11 11.46
N VAL A 90 0.46 5.56 10.49
CA VAL A 90 -0.64 6.27 9.84
C VAL A 90 -1.73 6.48 10.88
N ARG A 91 -2.21 7.72 10.99
CA ARG A 91 -3.33 8.06 11.87
C ARG A 91 -4.49 8.51 11.00
N ALA A 92 -5.56 7.71 11.01
CA ALA A 92 -6.82 8.17 10.45
C ALA A 92 -7.39 9.21 11.43
N VAL A 93 -7.64 10.43 10.95
CA VAL A 93 -8.22 11.53 11.74
C VAL A 93 -9.48 12.02 11.07
N SER A 94 -10.52 12.28 11.85
CA SER A 94 -11.80 12.81 11.36
C SER A 94 -12.32 13.89 12.31
N ARG A 95 -13.09 14.82 11.75
CA ARG A 95 -13.78 15.88 12.51
C ARG A 95 -15.15 15.44 13.03
N MET A 96 -15.58 14.21 12.74
CA MET A 96 -16.86 13.69 13.23
C MET A 96 -16.87 13.61 14.76
N PRO A 97 -17.99 13.96 15.42
CA PRO A 97 -18.18 13.69 16.84
C PRO A 97 -17.87 12.22 17.17
N ASP A 98 -17.24 11.98 18.32
CA ASP A 98 -16.90 10.66 18.87
C ASP A 98 -15.95 9.78 18.04
N TYR A 99 -15.31 10.33 17.00
CA TYR A 99 -14.35 9.58 16.20
C TYR A 99 -13.16 9.08 17.03
N LYS A 100 -12.95 7.76 17.04
CA LYS A 100 -11.79 7.13 17.69
C LYS A 100 -10.62 7.11 16.72
N VAL A 101 -9.60 7.91 17.04
CA VAL A 101 -8.35 7.93 16.27
C VAL A 101 -7.62 6.60 16.45
N THR A 102 -7.48 5.87 15.34
CA THR A 102 -6.76 4.60 15.30
C THR A 102 -5.41 4.78 14.64
N SER A 103 -4.39 4.22 15.28
CA SER A 103 -3.02 4.21 14.79
C SER A 103 -2.74 2.91 14.04
N PHE A 104 -2.29 3.03 12.79
CA PHE A 104 -1.94 1.91 11.92
C PHE A 104 -0.43 1.92 11.67
N PRO A 105 0.35 1.06 12.36
CA PRO A 105 1.77 0.93 12.09
C PRO A 105 2.00 0.32 10.69
N ALA A 106 3.16 0.62 10.08
CA ALA A 106 3.49 0.11 8.75
C ALA A 106 3.64 -1.43 8.70
N LEU A 107 4.16 -2.01 9.79
CA LEU A 107 4.19 -3.45 10.05
C LEU A 107 3.73 -3.70 11.48
N ALA A 108 3.19 -4.89 11.75
CA ALA A 108 2.70 -5.30 13.05
C ALA A 108 3.77 -5.15 14.14
N GLN A 109 3.36 -4.63 15.30
CA GLN A 109 4.24 -4.42 16.45
C GLN A 109 3.67 -5.14 17.67
N GLY A 110 4.46 -6.05 18.24
CA GLY A 110 4.15 -6.84 19.44
C GLY A 110 3.05 -7.89 19.25
N LYS A 111 2.03 -7.61 18.45
CA LYS A 111 0.95 -8.54 18.10
C LYS A 111 0.36 -8.23 16.73
N VAL A 112 -0.23 -9.25 16.13
CA VAL A 112 -1.10 -9.16 14.96
C VAL A 112 -2.56 -9.19 15.39
N ARG A 113 -3.43 -8.50 14.64
CA ARG A 113 -4.83 -8.20 14.97
C ARG A 113 -5.82 -8.73 13.93
N TYR A 114 -5.32 -9.19 12.78
CA TYR A 114 -6.12 -9.81 11.72
C TYR A 114 -5.24 -10.65 10.81
N THR A 115 -5.84 -11.68 10.18
CA THR A 115 -5.16 -12.50 9.18
C THR A 115 -4.73 -11.64 7.99
N GLY A 116 -3.49 -11.79 7.56
CA GLY A 116 -2.93 -11.00 6.46
C GLY A 116 -2.23 -9.70 6.90
N GLU A 117 -2.23 -9.34 8.19
CA GLU A 117 -1.42 -8.22 8.69
C GLU A 117 0.06 -8.46 8.40
N ALA A 118 0.76 -7.44 7.89
CA ALA A 118 2.16 -7.55 7.50
C ALA A 118 3.07 -7.46 8.74
N VAL A 119 4.01 -8.40 8.89
CA VAL A 119 4.83 -8.58 10.09
C VAL A 119 6.30 -8.24 9.83
N ALA A 120 6.79 -8.59 8.65
CA ALA A 120 8.15 -8.28 8.20
C ALA A 120 8.14 -7.95 6.70
N MET A 121 9.18 -7.25 6.24
CA MET A 121 9.40 -6.92 4.84
C MET A 121 10.84 -7.29 4.46
N VAL A 122 11.00 -8.01 3.35
CA VAL A 122 12.29 -8.28 2.74
C VAL A 122 12.50 -7.33 1.57
N ALA A 123 13.69 -6.75 1.43
CA ALA A 123 14.12 -5.98 0.27
C ALA A 123 15.29 -6.68 -0.43
N ALA A 124 15.16 -7.02 -1.72
CA ALA A 124 16.16 -7.76 -2.48
C ALA A 124 16.29 -7.30 -3.94
N GLU A 125 17.36 -7.70 -4.62
CA GLU A 125 17.68 -7.27 -5.99
C GLU A 125 16.70 -7.75 -7.07
N SER A 126 15.89 -8.77 -6.78
CA SER A 126 14.84 -9.25 -7.67
C SER A 126 13.59 -9.65 -6.91
N ARG A 127 12.43 -9.64 -7.60
CA ARG A 127 11.16 -10.08 -7.03
C ARG A 127 11.22 -11.53 -6.54
N TYR A 128 11.75 -12.44 -7.37
CA TYR A 128 11.88 -13.85 -7.02
C TYR A 128 12.74 -14.05 -5.78
N LEU A 129 13.89 -13.38 -5.72
CA LEU A 129 14.76 -13.45 -4.54
C LEU A 129 14.08 -12.89 -3.28
N ALA A 130 13.30 -11.81 -3.39
CA ALA A 130 12.58 -11.26 -2.26
C ALA A 130 11.54 -12.25 -1.71
N GLU A 131 10.82 -12.97 -2.59
CA GLU A 131 9.86 -14.01 -2.22
C GLU A 131 10.57 -15.24 -1.61
N ASP A 132 11.65 -15.74 -2.22
CA ASP A 132 12.45 -16.87 -1.70
C ASP A 132 13.07 -16.56 -0.33
N ALA A 133 13.55 -15.34 -0.14
CA ALA A 133 14.10 -14.89 1.14
C ALA A 133 13.00 -14.74 2.20
N LEU A 134 11.78 -14.35 1.80
CA LEU A 134 10.63 -14.25 2.70
C LEU A 134 10.29 -15.58 3.37
N GLU A 135 10.34 -16.68 2.61
CA GLU A 135 10.07 -18.04 3.11
C GLU A 135 11.08 -18.51 4.17
N ARG A 136 12.26 -17.88 4.23
CA ARG A 136 13.31 -18.18 5.22
C ARG A 136 13.19 -17.34 6.49
N VAL A 137 12.24 -16.40 6.56
CA VAL A 137 11.94 -15.66 7.78
C VAL A 137 11.01 -16.49 8.65
N VAL A 138 11.46 -16.84 9.85
CA VAL A 138 10.69 -17.62 10.82
C VAL A 138 10.05 -16.67 11.83
N VAL A 139 8.75 -16.82 12.07
CA VAL A 139 8.02 -16.02 13.06
C VAL A 139 7.33 -16.93 14.05
N ASP A 140 7.66 -16.74 15.33
CA ASP A 140 7.01 -17.43 16.43
C ASP A 140 5.82 -16.61 16.90
N TYR A 141 4.63 -17.22 16.84
CA TYR A 141 3.38 -16.62 17.27
C TYR A 141 2.84 -17.32 18.51
N GLU A 142 2.28 -16.53 19.42
CA GLU A 142 1.46 -17.04 20.53
C GLU A 142 0.00 -16.65 20.25
N PRO A 143 -0.84 -17.59 19.78
CA PRO A 143 -2.23 -17.31 19.44
C PRO A 143 -3.00 -16.72 20.62
N LEU A 144 -3.83 -15.72 20.32
CA LEU A 144 -4.74 -15.08 21.26
C LEU A 144 -6.18 -15.34 20.81
N PRO A 145 -7.17 -15.31 21.73
CA PRO A 145 -8.57 -15.39 21.34
C PRO A 145 -8.91 -14.31 20.31
N ALA A 146 -9.40 -14.72 19.15
CA ALA A 146 -9.85 -13.83 18.09
C ALA A 146 -11.35 -13.51 18.27
N VAL A 147 -11.73 -12.27 17.97
CA VAL A 147 -13.13 -11.83 18.03
C VAL A 147 -13.62 -11.64 16.60
N GLY A 148 -14.40 -12.61 16.11
CA GLY A 148 -14.99 -12.59 14.75
C GLY A 148 -16.42 -12.09 14.70
N ASP A 149 -17.07 -11.92 15.86
CA ASP A 149 -18.43 -11.42 15.99
C ASP A 149 -18.43 -10.10 16.78
N MET A 150 -19.15 -9.10 16.26
CA MET A 150 -19.31 -7.81 16.92
C MET A 150 -20.00 -7.93 18.28
N THR A 151 -20.92 -8.88 18.47
CA THR A 151 -21.62 -9.03 19.76
C THR A 151 -20.69 -9.53 20.87
N ALA A 152 -19.66 -10.29 20.51
CA ALA A 152 -18.67 -10.83 21.43
C ALA A 152 -17.65 -9.79 21.93
N VAL A 153 -17.58 -8.60 21.31
CA VAL A 153 -16.64 -7.53 21.70
C VAL A 153 -16.92 -6.96 23.10
N LEU A 154 -18.17 -7.03 23.55
CA LEU A 154 -18.63 -6.53 24.85
C LEU A 154 -18.66 -7.62 25.93
N ALA A 155 -18.38 -8.87 25.56
CA ALA A 155 -18.28 -9.94 26.55
C ALA A 155 -17.07 -9.69 27.46
N PRO A 156 -17.20 -9.90 28.78
CA PRO A 156 -16.16 -9.60 29.77
C PRO A 156 -14.87 -10.42 29.57
#